data_AF-A0A671Q7E9-F1
#
_entry.id   AF-A0A671Q7E9-F1
#
_cell.length_a   1.000
_cell.length_b   1.000
_cell.length_c   1.000
_cell.angle_alpha   90.00
_cell.angle_beta   90.00
_cell.angle_gamma   90.00
#
_symmetry.space_group_name_H-M   'P 1'
#
loop_
_entity.id
_entity.type
_entity.pdbx_description
1 polymer ?
#
loop_
_entity_poly.entity_id
_entity_poly.type
_entity_poly.pdbx_seq_one_letter_code
_entity_poly.pdbx_strand_id
1 'polypeptide(L)'
;MPNFAGTWKMKSSENFEELLKALGVNAMLRKVACAAASKPHVEIRQNGEQFYIKTSTTVRTTEINFQIGQEFNEETVDGRKCKSLVTWETENKMTCRQTLLDGNGPKTYWTRELRGNELILVRSFSIT
;
A
#
# COMPACT_ATOMS: atom_id res chain seq x y z
N MET A 1 12.58 -16.95 5.68
CA MET A 1 12.10 -15.56 5.54
C MET A 1 12.13 -15.20 4.07
N PRO A 2 10.99 -14.87 3.47
CA PRO A 2 10.91 -14.52 2.05
C PRO A 2 11.73 -13.27 1.74
N ASN A 3 12.19 -13.20 0.49
CA ASN A 3 12.87 -12.04 -0.05
C ASN A 3 11.93 -11.27 -0.99
N PHE A 4 11.42 -10.13 -0.53
CA PHE A 4 10.62 -9.19 -1.32
C PHE A 4 11.48 -8.20 -2.10
N ALA A 5 12.80 -8.16 -1.85
CA ALA A 5 13.67 -7.17 -2.46
C ALA A 5 13.69 -7.30 -3.98
N GLY A 6 13.70 -6.15 -4.64
CA GLY A 6 13.73 -6.08 -6.08
C GLY A 6 12.86 -4.97 -6.65
N THR A 7 12.76 -5.00 -7.97
CA THR A 7 12.01 -4.03 -8.76
C THR A 7 10.80 -4.70 -9.37
N TRP A 8 9.62 -4.18 -9.05
CA TRP A 8 8.34 -4.72 -9.44
C TRP A 8 7.62 -3.75 -10.37
N LYS A 9 7.08 -4.30 -11.46
CA LYS A 9 6.23 -3.57 -12.42
C LYS A 9 4.82 -4.12 -12.34
N MET A 10 3.83 -3.24 -12.40
CA MET A 10 2.44 -3.64 -12.40
C MET A 10 2.10 -4.47 -13.65
N LYS A 11 1.59 -5.68 -13.43
CA LYS A 11 1.09 -6.58 -14.47
C LYS A 11 -0.42 -6.40 -14.70
N SER A 12 -1.19 -6.29 -13.62
CA SER A 12 -2.64 -6.05 -13.63
C SER A 12 -3.05 -5.24 -12.39
N SER A 13 -4.23 -4.63 -12.48
CA SER A 13 -4.87 -3.92 -11.36
C SER A 13 -6.39 -4.03 -11.52
N GLU A 14 -7.07 -4.43 -10.46
CA GLU A 14 -8.51 -4.67 -10.43
C GLU A 14 -9.14 -3.85 -9.29
N ASN A 15 -10.37 -3.36 -9.51
CA ASN A 15 -11.18 -2.67 -8.49
C ASN A 15 -10.57 -1.43 -7.81
N PHE A 16 -9.49 -0.85 -8.35
CA PHE A 16 -8.86 0.32 -7.73
C PHE A 16 -9.78 1.54 -7.69
N GLU A 17 -10.54 1.82 -8.75
CA GLU A 17 -11.49 2.93 -8.76
C GLU A 17 -12.64 2.71 -7.77
N GLU A 18 -13.21 1.50 -7.72
CA GLU A 18 -14.30 1.16 -6.81
C GLU A 18 -13.87 1.24 -5.34
N LEU A 19 -12.62 0.86 -5.03
CA LEU A 19 -12.02 1.08 -3.71
C LEU A 19 -12.03 2.57 -3.34
N LEU A 20 -11.51 3.42 -4.21
CA LEU A 20 -11.46 4.87 -3.94
C LEU A 20 -12.86 5.47 -3.79
N LYS A 21 -13.82 5.00 -4.59
CA LYS A 21 -15.23 5.41 -4.51
C LYS A 21 -15.85 5.01 -3.17
N ALA A 22 -15.61 3.79 -2.71
CA ALA A 22 -16.09 3.32 -1.42
C ALA A 22 -15.45 4.06 -0.23
N LEU A 23 -14.21 4.55 -0.41
CA LEU A 23 -13.54 5.44 0.55
C LEU A 23 -14.03 6.90 0.48
N GLY A 24 -15.03 7.21 -0.34
CA GLY A 24 -15.61 8.55 -0.46
C GLY A 24 -14.80 9.53 -1.32
N VAL A 25 -13.79 9.06 -2.06
CA VAL A 25 -13.00 9.91 -2.96
C VAL A 25 -13.87 10.38 -4.13
N ASN A 26 -13.91 11.68 -4.39
CA ASN A 26 -14.74 12.25 -5.45
C ASN A 26 -14.29 11.80 -6.86
N ALA A 27 -15.20 11.83 -7.83
CA ALA A 27 -14.98 11.27 -9.17
C ALA A 27 -13.77 11.86 -9.92
N MET A 28 -13.49 13.15 -9.76
CA MET A 28 -12.35 13.81 -10.40
C MET A 28 -11.03 13.28 -9.84
N LEU A 29 -10.90 13.22 -8.51
CA LEU A 29 -9.71 12.69 -7.85
C LEU A 29 -9.49 11.20 -8.13
N ARG A 30 -10.56 10.41 -8.26
CA ARG A 30 -10.45 8.99 -8.64
C ARG A 30 -9.82 8.81 -10.01
N LYS A 31 -10.27 9.57 -11.02
CA LYS A 31 -9.70 9.50 -12.37
C LYS A 31 -8.21 9.85 -12.37
N VAL A 32 -7.83 10.89 -11.64
CA VAL A 32 -6.42 11.29 -11.48
C VAL A 32 -5.61 10.19 -10.80
N ALA A 33 -6.14 9.61 -9.71
CA ALA A 33 -5.47 8.53 -8.99
C ALA A 33 -5.33 7.27 -9.85
N CYS A 34 -6.34 6.87 -10.61
CA CYS A 34 -6.26 5.73 -11.53
C CYS A 34 -5.25 5.97 -12.66
N ALA A 35 -5.21 7.18 -13.22
CA ALA A 35 -4.23 7.53 -14.25
C ALA A 35 -2.79 7.50 -13.69
N ALA A 36 -2.59 8.08 -12.50
CA ALA A 36 -1.32 8.03 -11.78
C ALA A 36 -0.90 6.59 -11.48
N ALA A 37 -1.79 5.79 -10.91
CA ALA A 37 -1.51 4.42 -10.48
C ALA A 37 -1.57 3.38 -11.61
N SER A 38 -1.64 3.80 -12.88
CA SER A 38 -1.78 2.88 -14.02
C SER A 38 -0.53 2.05 -14.30
N LYS A 39 0.66 2.60 -14.02
CA LYS A 39 1.96 1.94 -14.27
C LYS A 39 2.98 2.26 -13.15
N PRO A 40 2.70 1.90 -11.89
CA PRO A 40 3.64 2.16 -10.82
C PRO A 40 4.89 1.31 -10.98
N HIS A 41 6.02 1.93 -10.70
CA HIS A 41 7.30 1.27 -10.51
C HIS A 41 7.55 1.15 -9.01
N VAL A 42 7.66 -0.09 -8.51
CA VAL A 42 7.86 -0.35 -7.08
C VAL A 42 9.26 -0.90 -6.87
N GLU A 43 10.04 -0.23 -6.03
CA GLU A 43 11.33 -0.72 -5.56
C GLU A 43 11.20 -1.10 -4.09
N ILE A 44 11.62 -2.32 -3.76
CA ILE A 44 11.65 -2.83 -2.38
C ILE A 44 13.10 -3.14 -2.03
N ARG A 45 13.55 -2.58 -0.91
CA ARG A 45 14.80 -2.99 -0.24
C ARG A 45 14.43 -3.63 1.08
N GLN A 46 14.99 -4.79 1.35
CA GLN A 46 14.72 -5.57 2.56
C GLN A 46 16.05 -5.91 3.22
N ASN A 47 16.17 -5.59 4.51
CA ASN A 47 17.27 -6.03 5.36
C ASN A 47 16.70 -6.69 6.61
N GLY A 48 16.56 -8.01 6.56
CA GLY A 48 15.85 -8.75 7.60
C GLY A 48 14.37 -8.35 7.66
N GLU A 49 14.00 -7.72 8.77
CA GLU A 49 12.67 -7.16 9.04
C GLU A 49 12.55 -5.65 8.75
N GLN A 50 13.64 -5.00 8.33
CA GLN A 50 13.62 -3.60 7.88
C GLN A 50 13.25 -3.55 6.40
N PHE A 51 12.26 -2.73 6.08
CA PHE A 51 11.79 -2.54 4.71
C PHE A 51 11.84 -1.07 4.33
N TYR A 52 12.34 -0.82 3.13
CA TYR A 52 12.14 0.41 2.39
C TYR A 52 11.34 0.10 1.13
N ILE A 53 10.26 0.84 0.91
CA ILE A 53 9.41 0.67 -0.26
C ILE A 53 9.18 2.02 -0.92
N LYS A 54 9.65 2.13 -2.17
CA LYS A 54 9.44 3.28 -3.02
C LYS A 54 8.45 2.94 -4.11
N THR A 55 7.35 3.67 -4.18
CA THR A 55 6.35 3.55 -5.25
C THR A 55 6.39 4.82 -6.09
N SER A 56 6.82 4.70 -7.34
CA SER A 56 6.92 5.82 -8.28
C SER A 56 5.83 5.71 -9.33
N THR A 57 5.09 6.80 -9.54
CA THR A 57 4.10 6.95 -10.61
C THR A 57 4.42 8.18 -11.45
N THR A 58 3.69 8.42 -12.54
CA THR A 58 3.83 9.63 -13.36
C THR A 58 3.45 10.92 -12.60
N VAL A 59 2.65 10.81 -11.54
CA VAL A 59 2.11 11.96 -10.80
C VAL A 59 2.75 12.12 -9.43
N ARG A 60 3.07 11.03 -8.75
CA ARG A 60 3.58 11.06 -7.37
C ARG A 60 4.57 9.92 -7.12
N THR A 61 5.58 10.21 -6.32
CA THR A 61 6.45 9.21 -5.70
C THR A 61 6.18 9.18 -4.20
N THR A 62 5.98 7.99 -3.64
CA THR A 62 5.87 7.78 -2.19
C THR A 62 6.95 6.83 -1.72
N GLU A 63 7.43 7.08 -0.51
CA GLU A 63 8.50 6.30 0.12
C GLU A 63 8.11 6.00 1.56
N ILE A 64 8.18 4.73 1.95
CA ILE A 64 7.93 4.31 3.33
C ILE A 64 9.11 3.49 3.83
N ASN A 65 9.46 3.70 5.10
CA ASN A 65 10.47 2.94 5.83
C ASN A 65 9.79 2.38 7.08
N PHE A 66 9.87 1.08 7.29
CA PHE A 66 9.27 0.44 8.45
C PHE A 66 10.05 -0.79 8.90
N GLN A 67 9.86 -1.13 10.17
CA GLN A 67 10.28 -2.39 10.78
C GLN A 67 9.02 -3.24 11.01
N ILE A 68 9.07 -4.52 10.66
CA ILE A 68 7.96 -5.44 10.99
C ILE A 68 7.68 -5.42 12.50
N GLY A 69 6.42 -5.34 12.87
CA GLY A 69 5.97 -5.30 14.27
C GLY A 69 6.08 -3.94 14.95
N GLN A 70 6.58 -2.90 14.27
CA GLN A 70 6.67 -1.54 14.81
C GLN A 70 5.74 -0.58 14.07
N GLU A 71 5.10 0.32 14.83
CA GLU A 71 4.29 1.39 14.24
C GLU A 71 5.17 2.46 13.60
N PHE A 72 4.72 3.00 12.47
CA PHE A 72 5.32 4.15 11.81
C PHE A 72 4.25 5.11 11.30
N ASN A 73 4.64 6.36 11.06
CA ASN A 73 3.74 7.36 10.48
C ASN A 73 3.86 7.33 8.95
N GLU A 74 2.73 7.37 8.27
CA GLU A 74 2.68 7.53 6.81
C GLU A 74 1.51 8.43 6.40
N GLU A 75 1.43 8.70 5.09
CA GLU A 75 0.36 9.48 4.49
C GLU A 75 -0.36 8.61 3.47
N THR A 76 -1.69 8.60 3.51
CA THR A 76 -2.51 7.97 2.48
C THR A 76 -2.38 8.72 1.15
N VAL A 77 -2.77 8.11 0.03
CA VAL A 77 -2.65 8.71 -1.31
C VAL A 77 -3.37 10.06 -1.43
N ASP A 78 -4.44 10.26 -0.66
CA ASP A 78 -5.25 11.47 -0.59
C ASP A 78 -4.79 12.48 0.47
N GLY A 79 -3.64 12.26 1.12
CA GLY A 79 -3.01 13.25 1.99
C GLY A 79 -3.33 13.16 3.48
N ARG A 80 -4.08 12.14 3.91
CA ARG A 80 -4.43 11.98 5.33
C ARG A 80 -3.29 11.29 6.06
N LYS A 81 -2.92 11.83 7.22
CA LYS A 81 -1.92 11.22 8.09
C LYS A 81 -2.49 9.98 8.76
N CYS A 82 -1.74 8.88 8.74
CA CYS A 82 -2.09 7.66 9.43
C CYS A 82 -0.89 7.04 10.16
N LYS A 83 -1.20 6.24 11.17
CA LYS A 83 -0.29 5.28 11.79
C LYS A 83 -0.48 3.93 11.14
N SER A 84 0.63 3.28 10.86
CA SER A 84 0.65 2.00 10.17
C SER A 84 1.48 0.98 10.93
N LEU A 85 0.98 -0.26 10.95
CA LEU A 85 1.64 -1.40 11.59
C LEU A 85 1.66 -2.55 10.61
N VAL A 86 2.86 -2.98 10.22
CA VAL A 86 3.05 -4.15 9.34
C VAL A 86 3.40 -5.37 10.19
N THR A 87 2.72 -6.48 9.97
CA THR A 87 2.99 -7.78 10.61
C THR A 87 2.99 -8.90 9.58
N TRP A 88 3.68 -10.00 9.89
CA TRP A 88 3.55 -11.24 9.12
C TRP A 88 2.18 -11.87 9.36
N GLU A 89 1.47 -12.22 8.28
CA GLU A 89 0.25 -13.04 8.32
C GLU A 89 0.60 -14.51 8.08
N THR A 90 1.53 -14.77 7.17
CA THR A 90 2.14 -16.07 6.90
C THR A 90 3.63 -15.88 6.59
N GLU A 91 4.35 -16.98 6.30
CA GLU A 91 5.75 -16.88 5.88
C GLU A 91 5.92 -15.95 4.66
N ASN A 92 5.03 -16.00 3.67
CA ASN A 92 5.17 -15.27 2.40
C ASN A 92 4.22 -14.07 2.27
N LYS A 93 3.49 -13.71 3.33
CA LYS A 93 2.46 -12.67 3.32
C LYS A 93 2.60 -11.73 4.50
N MET A 94 2.77 -10.44 4.22
CA MET A 94 2.67 -9.38 5.22
C MET A 94 1.34 -8.65 5.08
N THR A 95 0.80 -8.18 6.21
CA THR A 95 -0.38 -7.32 6.28
C THR A 95 -0.03 -6.04 6.99
N CYS A 96 -0.62 -4.93 6.54
CA CYS A 96 -0.51 -3.63 7.17
C CYS A 96 -1.90 -3.12 7.52
N ARG A 97 -2.05 -2.69 8.77
CA ARG A 97 -3.21 -1.94 9.23
C ARG A 97 -2.85 -0.46 9.27
N GLN A 98 -3.65 0.36 8.61
CA GLN A 98 -3.53 1.82 8.62
C GLN A 98 -4.68 2.42 9.42
N THR A 99 -4.37 3.31 10.35
CA THR A 99 -5.34 4.02 11.19
C THR A 99 -5.12 5.51 11.03
N LEU A 100 -6.14 6.25 10.61
CA LEU A 100 -6.07 7.71 10.49
C LEU A 100 -5.73 8.33 11.85
N LEU A 101 -4.83 9.31 11.85
CA LEU A 101 -4.51 10.06 13.05
C LEU A 101 -5.60 11.08 13.39
N ASP A 102 -6.19 11.67 12.35
CA ASP A 102 -7.23 12.68 12.46
C ASP A 102 -8.43 12.36 11.55
N GLY A 103 -9.62 12.69 12.04
CA GLY A 103 -10.89 12.53 11.31
C GLY A 103 -11.57 11.18 11.51
N ASN A 104 -12.76 11.05 10.91
CA ASN A 104 -13.53 9.81 10.87
C ASN A 104 -13.34 9.13 9.52
N GLY A 105 -13.15 7.81 9.52
CA GLY A 105 -13.01 7.03 8.30
C GLY A 105 -12.80 5.55 8.60
N PRO A 106 -13.05 4.67 7.61
CA PRO A 106 -12.81 3.25 7.79
C PRO A 106 -11.32 2.99 8.00
N LYS A 107 -10.98 1.99 8.83
CA LYS A 107 -9.61 1.46 8.86
C LYS A 107 -9.30 0.86 7.49
N THR A 108 -8.14 1.19 6.95
CA THR A 108 -7.68 0.63 5.68
C THR A 108 -6.57 -0.37 5.94
N TYR A 109 -6.46 -1.34 5.04
CA TYR A 109 -5.49 -2.41 5.12
C TYR A 109 -4.85 -2.61 3.75
N TRP A 110 -3.60 -3.04 3.76
CA TRP A 110 -2.96 -3.59 2.57
C TRP A 110 -2.18 -4.85 2.90
N THR A 111 -2.15 -5.81 1.99
CA THR A 111 -1.31 -7.01 2.11
C THR A 111 -0.36 -7.10 0.94
N ARG A 112 0.85 -7.61 1.19
CA ARG A 112 1.80 -8.02 0.14
C ARG A 112 2.13 -9.49 0.31
N GLU A 113 1.88 -10.26 -0.75
CA GLU A 113 2.14 -11.69 -0.79
C GLU A 113 3.03 -12.04 -1.97
N LEU A 114 4.09 -12.82 -1.72
CA LEU A 114 4.90 -13.39 -2.80
C LEU A 114 4.29 -14.72 -3.25
N ARG A 115 4.00 -14.82 -4.56
CA ARG A 115 3.56 -16.05 -5.21
C ARG A 115 4.49 -16.36 -6.37
N GLY A 116 5.50 -17.19 -6.10
CA GLY A 116 6.57 -17.47 -7.07
C GLY A 116 7.31 -16.18 -7.45
N ASN A 117 7.21 -15.79 -8.72
CA ASN A 117 7.84 -14.58 -9.26
C ASN A 117 6.89 -13.37 -9.31
N GLU A 118 5.73 -13.44 -8.64
CA GLU A 118 4.74 -12.38 -8.60
C GLU A 118 4.60 -11.80 -7.19
N LEU A 119 4.39 -10.50 -7.11
CA LEU A 119 4.06 -9.78 -5.89
C LEU A 119 2.61 -9.31 -5.98
N ILE A 120 1.76 -9.85 -5.10
CA ILE A 120 0.34 -9.53 -5.06
C ILE A 120 0.10 -8.48 -3.98
N LEU A 121 -0.48 -7.34 -4.38
CA LEU A 121 -0.90 -6.27 -3.49
C LEU A 121 -2.43 -6.22 -3.42
N VAL A 122 -2.99 -6.49 -2.25
CA VAL A 122 -4.43 -6.34 -2.00
C VAL A 122 -4.63 -5.14 -1.09
N ARG A 123 -5.64 -4.31 -1.37
CA ARG A 123 -6.08 -3.21 -0.51
C ARG A 123 -7.52 -3.42 -0.11
N SER A 124 -7.83 -3.17 1.14
CA SER A 124 -9.19 -3.30 1.68
C SER A 124 -9.45 -2.26 2.77
N PHE A 125 -10.69 -2.18 3.20
CA PHE A 125 -11.11 -1.32 4.30
C PHE A 125 -12.21 -2.03 5.09
N SER A 126 -12.36 -1.70 6.37
CA SER A 126 -13.46 -2.22 7.19
C SER A 126 -14.64 -1.26 7.19
N ILE A 127 -15.84 -1.75 6.88
CA ILE A 127 -17.09 -1.03 7.12
C ILE A 127 -17.42 -1.21 8.60
N THR A 128 -17.71 -0.11 9.30
CA THR A 128 -18.17 -0.11 10.70
C THR A 128 -19.68 -0.02 10.74
#